data_AF-A0A4V2E9P2-F1
#
_entry.id   AF-A0A4V2E9P2-F1
#
_cell.length_a   1.000
_cell.length_b   1.000
_cell.length_c   1.000
_cell.angle_alpha   90.00
_cell.angle_beta   90.00
_cell.angle_gamma   90.00
#
_symmetry.space_group_name_H-M   'P 1'
#
loop_
_entity.id
_entity.type
_entity.pdbx_description
1 polymer ?
#
loop_
_entity_poly.entity_id
_entity_poly.type
_entity_poly.pdbx_seq_one_letter_code
_entity_poly.pdbx_strand_id
1 'polypeptide(L)'
;MNALPNVTSFAAFAKETSAMVSPPPFGAMWFSQAVKDLPPQKWLIDRIMPEDALVILHGPHGVAKTFVSLDMDIRIAIGEDWRGHRVSKGGVVYVAAEGRAGLRKRLKAWSDHYGDPGNIPFVLMTERVNLLDEDEVKHFIETIKRVNARMEMMGTPLRKITFDTLARCMPRGNENSHEHMGALVDNVDRIRRSVGSVTAMFCHHSGKDQTRGRAAIPACLRRPTP
;
A
#
# COMPACT_ATOMS: atom_id res chain seq x y z
N MET A 1 19.61 -39.54 18.50
CA MET A 1 20.82 -39.33 17.67
C MET A 1 20.51 -39.88 16.29
N ASN A 2 20.35 -39.02 15.28
CA ASN A 2 20.21 -39.51 13.91
C ASN A 2 21.59 -40.00 13.45
N ALA A 3 21.65 -41.25 13.00
CA ALA A 3 22.88 -41.86 12.50
C ALA A 3 23.44 -41.03 11.33
N LEU A 4 24.76 -40.81 11.33
CA LEU A 4 25.43 -40.13 10.23
C LEU A 4 25.28 -40.96 8.94
N PRO A 5 24.97 -40.32 7.79
CA PRO A 5 24.77 -41.04 6.54
C PRO A 5 26.04 -41.75 6.07
N ASN A 6 25.89 -42.92 5.44
CA ASN A 6 27.00 -43.64 4.82
C ASN A 6 27.47 -42.87 3.58
N VAL A 7 28.59 -42.16 3.72
CA VAL A 7 29.16 -41.34 2.66
C VAL A 7 29.79 -42.22 1.57
N THR A 8 29.07 -42.39 0.46
CA THR A 8 29.55 -43.13 -0.73
C THR A 8 30.28 -42.23 -1.74
N SER A 9 30.10 -40.91 -1.65
CA SER A 9 30.90 -39.91 -2.39
C SER A 9 30.72 -38.51 -1.79
N PHE A 10 31.65 -37.59 -2.08
CA PHE A 10 31.54 -36.18 -1.66
C PHE A 10 30.28 -35.50 -2.21
N ALA A 11 29.89 -35.82 -3.46
CA ALA A 11 28.68 -35.29 -4.08
C ALA A 11 27.40 -35.81 -3.40
N ALA A 12 27.36 -37.09 -3.04
CA ALA A 12 26.24 -37.68 -2.29
C ALA A 12 26.12 -37.07 -0.89
N PHE A 13 27.25 -36.92 -0.19
CA PHE A 13 27.29 -36.26 1.12
C PHE A 13 26.85 -34.80 1.06
N ALA A 14 27.33 -34.03 0.07
CA ALA A 14 26.91 -32.63 -0.11
C ALA A 14 25.40 -32.50 -0.39
N LYS A 15 24.83 -33.41 -1.18
CA LYS A 15 23.40 -33.44 -1.49
C LYS A 15 22.55 -33.83 -0.28
N GLU A 16 22.96 -34.86 0.46
CA GLU A 16 22.25 -35.31 1.67
C GLU A 16 22.36 -34.29 2.81
N THR A 17 23.53 -33.68 3.01
CA THR A 17 23.72 -32.65 4.06
C THR A 17 23.03 -31.34 3.71
N SER A 18 23.00 -30.93 2.44
CA SER A 18 22.23 -29.75 2.00
C SER A 18 20.73 -29.88 2.28
N ALA A 19 20.18 -31.10 2.25
CA ALA A 19 18.78 -31.35 2.60
C ALA A 19 18.52 -31.37 4.12
N MET A 20 19.57 -31.55 4.93
CA MET A 20 19.50 -31.52 6.40
C MET A 20 19.68 -30.11 7.00
N VAL A 21 20.13 -29.14 6.20
CA VAL A 21 20.22 -27.74 6.63
C VAL A 21 18.86 -27.09 6.45
N SER A 22 18.20 -26.76 7.56
CA SER A 22 16.96 -25.99 7.52
C SER A 22 17.22 -24.65 6.81
N PRO A 23 16.31 -24.20 5.92
CA PRO A 23 16.46 -22.91 5.28
C PRO A 23 16.60 -21.82 6.35
N PRO A 24 17.48 -20.84 6.13
CA PRO A 24 17.71 -19.78 7.09
C PRO A 24 16.40 -18.99 7.35
N PRO A 25 16.22 -18.46 8.57
CA PRO A 25 15.02 -17.70 8.92
C PRO A 25 14.92 -16.41 8.10
N PHE A 26 13.79 -15.70 8.25
CA PHE A 26 13.50 -14.41 7.60
C PHE A 26 13.44 -14.45 6.06
N GLY A 27 13.22 -15.63 5.47
CA GLY A 27 13.17 -15.79 4.02
C GLY A 27 14.53 -15.53 3.36
N ALA A 28 15.62 -15.78 4.07
CA ALA A 28 16.97 -15.55 3.54
C ALA A 28 17.25 -16.46 2.34
N MET A 29 17.72 -15.83 1.26
CA MET A 29 18.07 -16.49 0.01
C MET A 29 19.50 -16.14 -0.35
N TRP A 30 20.26 -17.12 -0.83
CA TRP A 30 21.54 -16.85 -1.46
C TRP A 30 21.33 -16.11 -2.77
N PHE A 31 22.30 -15.27 -3.17
CA PHE A 31 22.21 -14.42 -4.36
C PHE A 31 21.77 -15.18 -5.62
N SER A 32 22.36 -16.36 -5.88
CA SER A 32 22.03 -17.19 -7.04
C SER A 32 20.60 -17.72 -7.05
N GLN A 33 20.00 -17.93 -5.88
CA GLN A 33 18.61 -18.32 -5.74
C GLN A 33 17.70 -17.10 -5.92
N ALA A 34 18.05 -15.98 -5.28
CA ALA A 34 17.27 -14.74 -5.35
C ALA A 34 17.09 -14.26 -6.80
N VAL A 35 18.13 -14.35 -7.64
CA VAL A 35 18.05 -13.98 -9.07
C VAL A 35 17.07 -14.85 -9.87
N LYS A 36 16.87 -16.11 -9.48
CA LYS A 36 16.01 -17.07 -10.20
C LYS A 36 14.58 -17.06 -9.69
N ASP A 37 14.40 -16.91 -8.39
CA ASP A 37 13.16 -17.26 -7.71
C ASP A 37 12.36 -16.04 -7.22
N LEU A 38 13.00 -14.87 -7.07
CA LEU A 38 12.25 -13.70 -6.64
C LEU A 38 11.22 -13.33 -7.71
N PRO A 39 9.93 -13.26 -7.35
CA PRO A 39 8.90 -12.92 -8.31
C PRO A 39 9.11 -11.47 -8.81
N PRO A 40 8.70 -11.17 -10.06
CA PRO A 40 8.75 -9.80 -10.54
C PRO A 40 7.86 -8.89 -9.69
N GLN A 41 8.25 -7.61 -9.59
CA GLN A 41 7.46 -6.58 -8.93
C GLN A 41 6.05 -6.52 -9.55
N LYS A 42 5.03 -6.71 -8.72
CA LYS A 42 3.64 -6.49 -9.10
C LYS A 42 3.26 -5.04 -8.93
N TRP A 43 2.37 -4.55 -9.80
CA TRP A 43 1.95 -3.15 -9.85
C TRP A 43 0.43 -3.03 -9.72
N LEU A 44 0.00 -2.14 -8.83
CA LEU A 44 -1.40 -1.74 -8.73
C LEU A 44 -1.74 -0.71 -9.81
N ILE A 45 -0.78 0.18 -10.11
CA ILE A 45 -0.76 1.04 -11.29
C ILE A 45 0.61 0.87 -11.94
N ASP A 46 0.65 0.40 -13.17
CA ASP A 46 1.90 0.00 -13.84
C ASP A 46 2.96 1.12 -13.82
N ARG A 47 4.15 0.79 -13.32
CA ARG A 47 5.31 1.69 -13.13
C ARG A 47 5.09 2.91 -12.22
N ILE A 48 3.90 3.06 -11.62
CA ILE A 48 3.56 4.21 -10.77
C ILE A 48 3.38 3.77 -9.32
N MET A 49 2.66 2.68 -9.09
CA MET A 49 2.29 2.23 -7.75
C MET A 49 2.50 0.72 -7.59
N PRO A 50 3.53 0.29 -6.86
CA PRO A 50 3.73 -1.13 -6.57
C PRO A 50 2.59 -1.69 -5.70
N GLU A 51 2.31 -2.98 -5.87
CA GLU A 51 1.48 -3.74 -4.93
C GLU A 51 2.25 -4.01 -3.64
N ASP A 52 1.52 -4.23 -2.54
CA ASP A 52 2.07 -4.50 -1.20
C ASP A 52 3.18 -3.50 -0.79
N ALA A 53 2.88 -2.22 -0.93
CA ALA A 53 3.84 -1.16 -0.65
C ALA A 53 3.27 -0.03 0.22
N LEU A 54 4.18 0.71 0.84
CA LEU A 54 3.90 2.01 1.45
C LEU A 54 4.31 3.11 0.46
N VAL A 55 3.35 3.92 0.04
CA VAL A 55 3.48 4.93 -1.01
C VAL A 55 3.19 6.32 -0.45
N ILE A 56 3.92 7.32 -0.90
CA ILE A 56 3.62 8.72 -0.59
C ILE A 56 3.31 9.48 -1.88
N LEU A 57 2.13 10.09 -1.94
CA LEU A 57 1.81 11.13 -2.91
C LEU A 57 2.17 12.48 -2.29
N HIS A 58 3.22 13.13 -2.80
CA HIS A 58 3.73 14.39 -2.23
C HIS A 58 3.60 15.57 -3.19
N GLY A 59 3.54 16.76 -2.60
CA GLY A 59 3.57 18.04 -3.32
C GLY A 59 3.12 19.20 -2.43
N PRO A 60 3.31 20.45 -2.89
CA PRO A 60 2.89 21.64 -2.15
C PRO A 60 1.40 21.66 -1.76
N HIS A 61 1.00 22.59 -0.90
CA HIS A 61 -0.43 22.86 -0.70
C HIS A 61 -1.08 23.34 -2.01
N GLY A 62 -2.36 23.00 -2.23
CA GLY A 62 -3.12 23.49 -3.39
C GLY A 62 -2.87 22.78 -4.72
N VAL A 63 -1.90 21.88 -4.84
CA VAL A 63 -1.58 21.17 -6.12
C VAL A 63 -2.50 20.00 -6.44
N ALA A 64 -3.73 20.01 -5.93
CA ALA A 64 -4.77 19.03 -6.25
C ALA A 64 -4.43 17.55 -5.94
N LYS A 65 -3.58 17.27 -4.93
CA LYS A 65 -3.24 15.88 -4.49
C LYS A 65 -4.49 15.02 -4.26
N THR A 66 -5.48 15.54 -3.53
CA THR A 66 -6.76 14.88 -3.30
C THR A 66 -7.49 14.51 -4.60
N PHE A 67 -7.40 15.33 -5.64
CA PHE A 67 -8.01 14.96 -6.94
C PHE A 67 -7.24 13.84 -7.61
N VAL A 68 -5.90 13.89 -7.58
CA VAL A 68 -5.05 12.84 -8.13
C VAL A 68 -5.25 11.51 -7.39
N SER A 69 -5.30 11.53 -6.05
CA SER A 69 -5.52 10.34 -5.24
C SER A 69 -6.91 9.74 -5.47
N LEU A 70 -7.97 10.56 -5.47
CA LEU A 70 -9.33 10.07 -5.77
C LEU A 70 -9.42 9.47 -7.17
N ASP A 71 -8.80 10.11 -8.16
CA ASP A 71 -8.79 9.63 -9.54
C ASP A 71 -8.04 8.29 -9.70
N MET A 72 -6.90 8.12 -9.02
CA MET A 72 -6.22 6.82 -8.92
C MET A 72 -7.12 5.77 -8.25
N ASP A 73 -7.73 6.13 -7.12
CA ASP A 73 -8.49 5.19 -6.29
C ASP A 73 -9.78 4.72 -6.95
N ILE A 74 -10.50 5.63 -7.61
CA ILE A 74 -11.70 5.27 -8.35
C ILE A 74 -11.33 4.39 -9.55
N ARG A 75 -10.25 4.70 -10.27
CA ARG A 75 -9.77 3.87 -11.40
C ARG A 75 -9.34 2.47 -10.98
N ILE A 76 -8.72 2.32 -9.81
CA ILE A 76 -8.43 1.01 -9.21
C ILE A 76 -9.73 0.25 -8.88
N ALA A 77 -10.73 0.94 -8.34
CA ALA A 77 -12.00 0.31 -7.97
C ALA A 77 -12.80 -0.17 -9.20
N ILE A 78 -12.78 0.56 -10.31
CA ILE A 78 -13.47 0.15 -11.56
C ILE A 78 -12.64 -0.79 -12.42
N GLY A 79 -11.30 -0.70 -12.35
CA GLY A 79 -10.36 -1.47 -13.18
C GLY A 79 -10.05 -0.80 -14.51
N GLU A 80 -9.97 0.53 -14.54
CA GLU A 80 -9.65 1.31 -15.75
C GLU A 80 -8.24 1.90 -15.70
N ASP A 81 -7.62 2.04 -16.87
CA ASP A 81 -6.28 2.60 -17.02
C ASP A 81 -6.16 4.02 -16.47
N TRP A 82 -5.10 4.29 -15.72
CA TRP A 82 -4.82 5.59 -15.15
C TRP A 82 -3.77 6.33 -15.98
N ARG A 83 -4.19 7.33 -16.74
CA ARG A 83 -3.30 8.22 -17.54
C ARG A 83 -2.33 7.46 -18.46
N GLY A 84 -2.79 6.39 -19.09
CA GLY A 84 -1.98 5.53 -19.97
C GLY A 84 -1.20 4.43 -19.26
N HIS A 85 -1.38 4.28 -17.94
CA HIS A 85 -0.83 3.18 -17.15
C HIS A 85 -1.90 2.15 -16.86
N ARG A 86 -1.60 0.86 -17.09
CA ARG A 86 -2.51 -0.24 -16.77
C ARG A 86 -2.77 -0.30 -15.27
N VAL A 87 -4.01 -0.60 -14.90
CA VAL A 87 -4.44 -0.68 -13.50
C VAL A 87 -4.92 -2.09 -13.16
N SER A 88 -4.43 -2.62 -12.05
CA SER A 88 -4.95 -3.85 -11.47
C SER A 88 -6.18 -3.53 -10.64
N LYS A 89 -7.34 -4.11 -10.99
CA LYS A 89 -8.60 -3.87 -10.28
C LYS A 89 -8.52 -4.34 -8.83
N GLY A 90 -9.08 -3.56 -7.91
CA GLY A 90 -9.07 -3.89 -6.49
C GLY A 90 -10.00 -3.02 -5.65
N GLY A 91 -10.40 -3.52 -4.49
CA GLY A 91 -11.16 -2.73 -3.53
C GLY A 91 -10.29 -1.62 -2.94
N VAL A 92 -10.90 -0.48 -2.64
CA VAL A 92 -10.20 0.71 -2.13
C VAL A 92 -10.91 1.29 -0.92
N VAL A 93 -10.13 1.61 0.11
CA VAL A 93 -10.58 2.44 1.25
C VAL A 93 -9.90 3.80 1.17
N TYR A 94 -10.69 4.87 1.24
CA TYR A 94 -10.21 6.24 1.31
C TYR A 94 -10.51 6.84 2.69
N VAL A 95 -9.47 7.17 3.45
CA VAL A 95 -9.58 7.83 4.75
C VAL A 95 -9.39 9.34 4.57
N ALA A 96 -10.50 10.07 4.68
CA ALA A 96 -10.57 11.52 4.58
C ALA A 96 -10.24 12.20 5.92
N ALA A 97 -8.98 12.14 6.33
CA ALA A 97 -8.53 12.65 7.62
C ALA A 97 -8.60 14.19 7.75
N GLU A 98 -8.61 14.93 6.64
CA GLU A 98 -8.89 16.38 6.62
C GLU A 98 -10.38 16.74 6.74
N GLY A 99 -11.26 15.75 6.72
CA GLY A 99 -12.70 15.90 6.87
C GLY A 99 -13.48 15.86 5.55
N ARG A 100 -14.80 16.03 5.67
CA ARG A 100 -15.79 15.79 4.59
C ARG A 100 -15.97 16.97 3.65
N ALA A 101 -15.61 18.18 4.10
CA ALA A 101 -15.87 19.42 3.40
C ALA A 101 -15.10 19.44 2.06
N GLY A 102 -15.83 19.43 0.95
CA GLY A 102 -15.27 19.44 -0.40
C GLY A 102 -15.16 18.07 -1.07
N LEU A 103 -15.07 16.95 -0.35
CA LEU A 103 -14.96 15.63 -0.98
C LEU A 103 -16.19 15.25 -1.80
N ARG A 104 -17.40 15.52 -1.29
CA ARG A 104 -18.63 15.34 -2.06
C ARG A 104 -18.60 16.11 -3.39
N LYS A 105 -18.10 17.35 -3.37
CA LYS A 105 -17.98 18.18 -4.59
C LYS A 105 -16.98 17.57 -5.58
N ARG A 106 -15.86 17.02 -5.08
CA ARG A 106 -14.82 16.38 -5.92
C ARG A 106 -15.30 15.07 -6.53
N LEU A 107 -15.95 14.21 -5.74
CA LEU A 107 -16.55 12.97 -6.23
C LEU A 107 -17.64 13.27 -7.27
N LYS A 108 -18.52 14.24 -6.99
CA LYS A 108 -19.52 14.67 -7.98
C LYS A 108 -18.86 15.20 -9.25
N ALA A 109 -17.87 16.07 -9.14
CA ALA A 109 -17.16 16.60 -10.31
C ALA A 109 -16.44 15.51 -11.11
N TRP A 110 -15.92 14.48 -10.43
CA TRP A 110 -15.34 13.31 -11.08
C TRP A 110 -16.42 12.55 -11.86
N SER A 111 -17.56 12.25 -11.25
CA SER A 111 -18.70 11.59 -11.91
C SER A 111 -19.30 12.40 -13.05
N ASP A 112 -19.41 13.72 -12.90
CA ASP A 112 -19.90 14.62 -13.94
C ASP A 112 -18.96 14.62 -15.17
N HIS A 113 -17.67 14.40 -14.97
CA HIS A 113 -16.65 14.45 -16.03
C HIS A 113 -16.39 13.09 -16.69
N TYR A 114 -16.33 12.02 -15.90
CA TYR A 114 -15.98 10.66 -16.36
C TYR A 114 -17.18 9.70 -16.43
N GLY A 115 -18.34 10.10 -15.92
CA GLY A 115 -19.52 9.24 -15.76
C GLY A 115 -19.64 8.70 -14.33
N ASP A 116 -20.87 8.43 -13.90
CA ASP A 116 -21.14 7.78 -12.61
C ASP A 116 -20.72 6.31 -12.68
N PRO A 117 -19.73 5.88 -11.87
CA PRO A 117 -19.26 4.50 -11.91
C PRO A 117 -20.23 3.53 -11.21
N GLY A 118 -21.30 4.03 -10.59
CA GLY A 118 -22.31 3.22 -9.91
C GLY A 118 -21.76 2.56 -8.65
N ASN A 119 -22.18 1.31 -8.40
CA ASN A 119 -21.76 0.55 -7.23
C ASN A 119 -20.39 -0.11 -7.44
N ILE A 120 -19.35 0.52 -6.91
CA ILE A 120 -17.96 0.08 -7.00
C ILE A 120 -17.40 -0.34 -5.64
N PRO A 121 -16.34 -1.16 -5.58
CA PRO A 121 -15.68 -1.55 -4.33
C PRO A 121 -14.79 -0.41 -3.79
N PHE A 122 -15.39 0.76 -3.54
CA PHE A 122 -14.75 1.95 -2.99
C PHE A 122 -15.48 2.37 -1.71
N VAL A 123 -14.76 2.50 -0.61
CA VAL A 123 -15.31 2.94 0.68
C VAL A 123 -14.65 4.22 1.14
N LEU A 124 -15.46 5.26 1.36
CA LEU A 124 -15.02 6.51 1.96
C LEU A 124 -15.21 6.49 3.48
N MET A 125 -14.13 6.58 4.22
CA MET A 125 -14.12 6.82 5.67
C MET A 125 -13.93 8.31 5.93
N THR A 126 -14.87 8.90 6.67
CA THR A 126 -14.91 10.36 6.88
C THR A 126 -14.28 10.82 8.18
N GLU A 127 -13.91 9.86 9.02
CA GLU A 127 -13.22 10.08 10.28
C GLU A 127 -11.76 9.71 10.11
N ARG A 128 -10.88 10.47 10.76
CA ARG A 128 -9.46 10.14 10.81
C ARG A 128 -9.24 8.94 11.73
N VAL A 129 -8.13 8.25 11.50
CA VAL A 129 -7.53 7.31 12.45
C VAL A 129 -6.24 7.93 12.98
N ASN A 130 -6.04 7.90 14.30
CA ASN A 130 -4.76 8.20 14.91
C ASN A 130 -3.84 6.97 14.83
N LEU A 131 -2.82 7.03 13.98
CA LEU A 131 -1.87 5.93 13.78
C LEU A 131 -0.82 5.81 14.88
N LEU A 132 -0.81 6.76 15.82
CA LEU A 132 0.05 6.72 17.02
C LEU A 132 -0.70 6.18 18.25
N ASP A 133 -2.00 5.87 18.12
CA ASP A 133 -2.80 5.30 19.19
C ASP A 133 -3.11 3.83 18.89
N GLU A 134 -2.65 2.95 19.78
CA GLU A 134 -2.75 1.50 19.58
C GLU A 134 -4.19 0.98 19.57
N ASP A 135 -5.08 1.59 20.35
CA ASP A 135 -6.46 1.13 20.45
C ASP A 135 -7.29 1.63 19.27
N GLU A 136 -7.05 2.86 18.79
CA GLU A 136 -7.59 3.33 17.51
C GLU A 136 -7.13 2.45 16.35
N VAL A 137 -5.84 2.06 16.30
CA VAL A 137 -5.31 1.17 15.26
C VAL A 137 -5.97 -0.21 15.31
N LYS A 138 -6.17 -0.81 16.51
CA LYS A 138 -6.91 -2.08 16.64
C LYS A 138 -8.34 -1.94 16.12
N HIS A 139 -9.04 -0.88 16.50
CA HIS A 139 -10.41 -0.64 16.05
C HIS A 139 -10.49 -0.43 14.53
N PHE A 140 -9.52 0.27 13.96
CA PHE A 140 -9.38 0.47 12.53
C PHE A 140 -9.14 -0.86 11.79
N ILE A 141 -8.27 -1.73 12.30
CA ILE A 141 -8.04 -3.08 11.74
C ILE A 141 -9.34 -3.87 11.67
N GLU A 142 -10.11 -3.92 12.75
CA GLU A 142 -11.39 -4.64 12.78
C GLU A 142 -12.42 -4.05 11.81
N THR A 143 -12.41 -2.72 11.65
CA THR A 143 -13.26 -2.04 10.66
C THR A 143 -12.86 -2.41 9.23
N ILE A 144 -11.55 -2.39 8.93
CA ILE A 144 -11.02 -2.71 7.60
C ILE A 144 -11.26 -4.18 7.23
N LYS A 145 -11.15 -5.11 8.19
CA LYS A 145 -11.50 -6.53 7.96
C LYS A 145 -12.97 -6.70 7.54
N ARG A 146 -13.90 -6.00 8.20
CA ARG A 146 -15.34 -6.02 7.83
C ARG A 146 -15.57 -5.44 6.44
N VAL A 147 -14.89 -4.35 6.10
CA VAL A 147 -14.95 -3.76 4.76
C VAL A 147 -14.39 -4.74 3.72
N ASN A 148 -13.24 -5.35 3.99
CA ASN A 148 -12.63 -6.33 3.09
C ASN A 148 -13.53 -7.55 2.87
N ALA A 149 -14.14 -8.10 3.92
CA ALA A 149 -15.09 -9.21 3.77
C ALA A 149 -16.28 -8.86 2.85
N ARG A 150 -16.77 -7.61 2.93
CA ARG A 150 -17.80 -7.12 2.00
C ARG A 150 -17.29 -7.01 0.56
N MET A 151 -16.08 -6.51 0.38
CA MET A 151 -15.41 -6.40 -0.92
C MET A 151 -15.15 -7.77 -1.56
N GLU A 152 -14.77 -8.77 -0.75
CA GLU A 152 -14.62 -10.17 -1.18
C GLU A 152 -15.95 -10.78 -1.64
N MET A 153 -17.06 -10.49 -0.94
CA MET A 153 -18.40 -10.88 -1.41
C MET A 153 -18.80 -10.22 -2.74
N MET A 154 -18.22 -9.06 -3.07
CA MET A 154 -18.37 -8.41 -4.38
C MET A 154 -17.37 -8.96 -5.43
N GLY A 155 -16.57 -9.97 -5.08
CA GLY A 155 -15.55 -10.56 -5.96
C GLY A 155 -14.31 -9.70 -6.18
N THR A 156 -14.15 -8.61 -5.42
CA THR A 156 -13.02 -7.67 -5.59
C THR A 156 -12.41 -7.34 -4.22
N PRO A 157 -11.44 -8.12 -3.70
CA PRO A 157 -10.87 -7.91 -2.37
C PRO A 157 -10.17 -6.55 -2.26
N LEU A 158 -10.00 -6.05 -1.03
CA LEU A 158 -9.26 -4.82 -0.74
C LEU A 158 -7.83 -4.94 -1.24
N ARG A 159 -7.36 -3.95 -2.01
CA ARG A 159 -5.98 -3.85 -2.50
C ARG A 159 -5.29 -2.55 -2.11
N LYS A 160 -6.06 -1.53 -1.73
CA LYS A 160 -5.52 -0.19 -1.41
C LYS A 160 -6.20 0.50 -0.25
N ILE A 161 -5.41 1.18 0.58
CA ILE A 161 -5.88 2.13 1.59
C ILE A 161 -5.19 3.48 1.34
N THR A 162 -5.96 4.56 1.24
CA THR A 162 -5.47 5.93 1.13
C THR A 162 -5.72 6.68 2.43
N PHE A 163 -4.70 7.41 2.90
CA PHE A 163 -4.78 8.32 4.03
C PHE A 163 -4.53 9.76 3.54
N ASP A 164 -5.57 10.59 3.54
CA ASP A 164 -5.51 11.98 3.10
C ASP A 164 -5.82 12.92 4.27
N THR A 165 -4.83 13.45 5.01
CA THR A 165 -3.36 13.41 4.80
C THR A 165 -2.59 12.78 5.96
N LEU A 166 -1.30 12.48 5.74
CA LEU A 166 -0.38 11.93 6.75
C LEU A 166 -0.39 12.70 8.08
N ALA A 167 -0.29 14.03 8.02
CA ALA A 167 -0.26 14.90 9.19
C ALA A 167 -1.52 14.75 10.06
N ARG A 168 -2.68 14.50 9.43
CA ARG A 168 -3.96 14.32 10.12
C ARG A 168 -4.12 12.94 10.75
N CYS A 169 -3.35 11.96 10.31
CA CYS A 169 -3.28 10.63 10.91
C CYS A 169 -2.27 10.53 12.06
N MET A 170 -1.51 11.60 12.36
CA MET A 170 -0.63 11.70 13.52
C MET A 170 -0.95 12.96 14.35
N PRO A 171 -2.17 13.06 14.94
CA PRO A 171 -2.48 14.18 15.82
C PRO A 171 -1.44 14.29 16.95
N ARG A 172 -0.87 15.49 17.13
CA ARG A 172 0.21 15.78 18.09
C ARG A 172 1.53 15.02 17.83
N GLY A 173 1.62 14.30 16.72
CA GLY A 173 2.86 13.69 16.25
C GLY A 173 3.81 14.73 15.65
N ASN A 174 5.08 14.36 15.56
CA ASN A 174 6.14 15.16 14.95
C ASN A 174 6.68 14.38 13.75
N GLU A 175 6.47 14.89 12.54
CA GLU A 175 6.92 14.25 11.29
C GLU A 175 8.44 14.15 11.19
N ASN A 176 9.18 14.96 11.95
CA ASN A 176 10.65 14.90 12.03
C ASN A 176 11.14 13.97 13.15
N SER A 177 10.23 13.41 13.98
CA SER A 177 10.61 12.45 15.01
C SER A 177 10.72 11.05 14.41
N HIS A 178 11.92 10.46 14.49
CA HIS A 178 12.13 9.07 14.10
C HIS A 178 11.23 8.10 14.88
N GLU A 179 10.94 8.40 16.15
CA GLU A 179 10.06 7.58 16.99
C GLU A 179 8.62 7.58 16.45
N HIS A 180 8.03 8.77 16.24
CA HIS A 180 6.65 8.87 15.73
C HIS A 180 6.52 8.32 14.31
N MET A 181 7.50 8.59 13.45
CA MET A 181 7.49 8.05 12.09
C MET A 181 7.70 6.54 12.05
N GLY A 182 8.49 5.98 12.97
CA GLY A 182 8.65 4.54 13.15
C GLY A 182 7.34 3.89 13.58
N ALA A 183 6.71 4.41 14.63
CA ALA A 183 5.42 3.93 15.12
C ALA A 183 4.33 3.98 14.03
N LEU A 184 4.27 5.07 13.24
CA LEU A 184 3.35 5.15 12.11
C LEU A 184 3.61 4.04 11.08
N VAL A 185 4.87 3.79 10.71
CA VAL A 185 5.19 2.76 9.72
C VAL A 185 4.81 1.38 10.23
N ASP A 186 5.14 1.06 11.47
CA ASP A 186 4.84 -0.23 12.08
C ASP A 186 3.33 -0.47 12.16
N ASN A 187 2.55 0.54 12.56
CA ASN A 187 1.10 0.44 12.66
C ASN A 187 0.42 0.35 11.29
N VAL A 188 0.92 1.07 10.29
CA VAL A 188 0.42 0.94 8.92
C VAL A 188 0.74 -0.44 8.35
N ASP A 189 1.94 -0.97 8.59
CA ASP A 189 2.29 -2.33 8.20
C ASP A 189 1.39 -3.37 8.90
N ARG A 190 1.07 -3.17 10.18
CA ARG A 190 0.12 -4.02 10.90
C ARG A 190 -1.26 -3.99 10.26
N ILE A 191 -1.76 -2.80 9.91
CA ILE A 191 -3.03 -2.62 9.19
C ILE A 191 -2.99 -3.35 7.85
N ARG A 192 -1.95 -3.11 7.03
CA ARG A 192 -1.81 -3.70 5.69
C ARG A 192 -1.80 -5.23 5.73
N ARG A 193 -1.01 -5.81 6.63
CA ARG A 193 -0.87 -7.28 6.78
C ARG A 193 -2.13 -7.93 7.34
N SER A 194 -2.95 -7.20 8.09
CA SER A 194 -4.19 -7.74 8.68
C SER A 194 -5.25 -8.16 7.65
N VAL A 195 -5.11 -7.73 6.40
CA VAL A 195 -6.04 -7.99 5.28
C VAL A 195 -5.31 -8.48 4.02
N GLY A 196 -4.25 -9.28 4.19
CA GLY A 196 -3.60 -9.94 3.06
C GLY A 196 -2.60 -9.08 2.29
N SER A 197 -1.98 -8.09 2.96
CA SER A 197 -0.90 -7.25 2.42
C SER A 197 -1.34 -6.32 1.28
N VAL A 198 -1.98 -5.22 1.65
CA VAL A 198 -2.48 -4.19 0.74
C VAL A 198 -1.51 -3.01 0.59
N THR A 199 -1.63 -2.25 -0.51
CA THR A 199 -0.86 -1.02 -0.70
C THR A 199 -1.46 0.12 0.12
N ALA A 200 -0.67 0.78 0.96
CA ALA A 200 -1.08 1.98 1.70
C ALA A 200 -0.48 3.23 1.05
N MET A 201 -1.29 4.26 0.83
CA MET A 201 -0.82 5.54 0.28
C MET A 201 -1.14 6.70 1.21
N PHE A 202 -0.14 7.54 1.48
CA PHE A 202 -0.32 8.79 2.20
C PHE A 202 -0.27 9.98 1.25
N CYS A 203 -1.25 10.88 1.35
CA CYS A 203 -1.08 12.23 0.81
C CYS A 203 -0.27 13.05 1.81
N HIS A 204 0.79 13.68 1.34
CA HIS A 204 1.72 14.43 2.19
C HIS A 204 2.08 15.79 1.58
N HIS A 205 2.20 16.80 2.43
CA HIS A 205 2.68 18.11 2.01
C HIS A 205 4.20 18.13 2.13
N SER A 206 4.89 18.27 1.01
CA SER A 206 6.35 18.41 1.05
C SER A 206 6.71 19.80 1.55
N GLY A 207 7.43 19.87 2.68
CA GLY A 207 8.32 21.00 2.98
C GLY A 207 9.51 21.05 1.99
N LYS A 208 10.42 22.01 2.14
CA LYS A 208 11.52 22.27 1.18
C LYS A 208 12.51 21.12 0.96
N ASP A 209 12.50 20.08 1.78
CA ASP A 209 13.35 18.91 1.63
C ASP A 209 12.67 17.79 2.40
N GLN A 210 12.51 16.60 1.80
CA GLN A 210 12.46 15.28 2.47
C GLN A 210 11.72 14.23 1.61
N THR A 211 12.48 13.43 0.86
CA THR A 211 12.07 12.08 0.47
C THR A 211 13.26 11.15 0.63
N ARG A 212 13.31 10.36 1.71
CA ARG A 212 14.24 9.24 1.88
C ARG A 212 13.44 7.94 2.08
N GLY A 213 13.70 6.94 1.24
CA GLY A 213 13.34 5.53 1.50
C GLY A 213 11.90 5.07 1.20
N ARG A 214 11.04 5.85 0.54
CA ARG A 214 9.66 5.45 0.17
C ARG A 214 9.42 5.66 -1.32
N ALA A 215 8.50 4.88 -1.91
CA ALA A 215 8.01 5.14 -3.25
C ALA A 215 7.25 6.49 -3.24
N ALA A 216 7.89 7.51 -3.80
CA ALA A 216 7.37 8.88 -3.83
C ALA A 216 6.79 9.16 -5.21
N ILE A 217 5.49 9.49 -5.24
CA ILE A 217 4.80 9.93 -6.44
C ILE A 217 4.67 11.45 -6.36
N PRO A 218 5.26 12.21 -7.30
CA PRO A 218 5.01 13.64 -7.37
C PRO A 218 3.59 13.88 -7.91
N ALA A 219 2.87 14.85 -7.33
CA ALA A 219 1.54 15.21 -7.79
C ALA A 219 1.50 15.65 -9.28
N CYS A 220 2.62 16.16 -9.80
CA CYS A 220 2.83 16.46 -11.21
C CYS A 220 3.73 15.39 -11.85
N LEU A 221 3.14 14.33 -12.39
CA LEU A 221 3.88 13.37 -13.23
C LEU A 221 4.11 13.98 -14.62
N ARG A 222 5.36 13.98 -15.09
CA ARG A 222 5.64 14.20 -16.51
C ARG A 222 5.06 13.02 -17.29
N ARG A 223 4.39 13.28 -18.43
CA ARG A 223 3.93 12.20 -19.32
C ARG A 223 5.13 11.31 -19.68
N PRO A 224 4.96 9.99 -19.80
CA PRO A 224 5.94 9.15 -20.48
C PRO A 224 6.16 9.75 -21.87
N THR A 225 7.40 10.08 -22.23
CA THR A 225 7.70 10.28 -23.66
C THR A 225 7.47 8.95 -24.37
N PRO A 226 6.83 8.98 -25.55
CA PRO A 226 6.57 7.77 -26.34
C PRO A 226 7.86 7.03 -26.69
#